data_AF-A0A1V4XX50-F1
#
_entry.id   AF-A0A1V4XX50-F1
#
_cell.length_a   1.000
_cell.length_b   1.000
_cell.length_c   1.000
_cell.angle_alpha   90.00
_cell.angle_beta   90.00
_cell.angle_gamma   90.00
#
_symmetry.space_group_name_H-M   'P 1'
#
loop_
_entity.id
_entity.type
_entity.pdbx_description
1 polymer ?
#
loop_
_entity_poly.entity_id
_entity_poly.type
_entity_poly.pdbx_seq_one_letter_code
_entity_poly.pdbx_strand_id
1 'polypeptide(L)'
;MQKNIVGVKFKKEGKIYSFDAGTLDLKINDQVIVSTDDGMAMGTVITGITPKPEHSLPANLKPVIRKVSEEDLKIRENNRILEKNCFAFCTDRIKVRNLPMKLIDLECLFDKSKIIFYFTAENRVDFREIVKDLAQKYKTKIELRQIGSRQEAKIVKGMGICGREVCCANLLHNLDRVSVKMAKEQNMSLNPEKISGLCGRLMCCLAFEYDCYREKKKGKGATSRKENSEADPGESEKSPTEPAIAKHQHTAVT
;
A
#
# COMPACT_ATOMS: atom_id res chain seq x y z
N MET A 1 -34.53 -13.23 1.43
CA MET A 1 -34.60 -11.85 1.94
C MET A 1 -33.54 -11.01 1.24
N GLN A 2 -33.74 -9.69 1.15
CA GLN A 2 -32.81 -8.74 0.53
C GLN A 2 -32.16 -7.91 1.64
N LYS A 3 -30.84 -7.67 1.55
CA LYS A 3 -30.11 -6.83 2.52
C LYS A 3 -29.59 -5.59 1.85
N ASN A 4 -29.57 -4.50 2.60
CA ASN A 4 -29.09 -3.20 2.15
C ASN A 4 -27.58 -3.14 2.35
N ILE A 5 -26.83 -3.11 1.25
CA ILE A 5 -25.37 -3.15 1.33
C ILE A 5 -24.78 -1.77 1.10
N VAL A 6 -23.81 -1.43 1.93
CA VAL A 6 -23.04 -0.19 1.82
C VAL A 6 -21.54 -0.48 1.88
N GLY A 7 -20.78 0.23 1.07
CA GLY A 7 -19.32 0.18 1.07
C GLY A 7 -18.75 1.24 1.99
N VAL A 8 -18.00 0.82 3.01
CA VAL A 8 -17.37 1.70 4.00
C VAL A 8 -15.85 1.60 3.90
N LYS A 9 -15.18 2.73 4.08
CA LYS A 9 -13.72 2.86 4.06
C LYS A 9 -13.22 3.52 5.35
N PHE A 10 -12.16 2.97 5.94
CA PHE A 10 -11.62 3.42 7.23
C PHE A 10 -10.50 4.46 7.11
N LYS A 11 -9.63 4.32 6.10
CA LYS A 11 -8.49 5.20 5.83
C LYS A 11 -8.64 5.83 4.44
N LYS A 12 -8.07 7.03 4.24
CA LYS A 12 -8.15 7.77 2.96
C LYS A 12 -7.69 6.92 1.78
N GLU A 13 -6.62 6.15 1.98
CA GLU A 13 -6.18 5.08 1.09
C GLU A 13 -6.55 3.72 1.72
N GLY A 14 -7.13 2.79 0.96
CA GLY A 14 -7.57 1.52 1.53
C GLY A 14 -8.65 0.79 0.73
N LYS A 15 -8.92 -0.45 1.13
CA LYS A 15 -9.98 -1.27 0.57
C LYS A 15 -11.34 -0.77 1.06
N ILE A 16 -12.34 -0.89 0.20
CA ILE A 16 -13.74 -0.68 0.55
C ILE A 16 -14.27 -2.02 1.06
N TYR A 17 -14.88 -2.01 2.24
CA TYR A 17 -15.48 -3.18 2.86
C TYR A 17 -17.00 -3.04 2.80
N SER A 18 -17.69 -4.14 2.51
CA SER A 18 -19.15 -4.16 2.48
C SER A 18 -19.70 -4.39 3.88
N PHE A 19 -20.71 -3.61 4.25
CA PHE A 19 -21.46 -3.72 5.51
C PHE A 19 -22.96 -3.75 5.24
N ASP A 20 -23.72 -4.30 6.18
CA ASP A 20 -25.18 -4.25 6.18
C ASP A 20 -25.65 -2.90 6.76
N ALA A 21 -26.32 -2.09 5.94
CA ALA A 21 -26.88 -0.81 6.35
C ALA A 21 -28.20 -0.96 7.13
N GLY A 22 -28.82 -2.15 7.12
CA GLY A 22 -30.12 -2.37 7.75
C GLY A 22 -31.18 -1.39 7.24
N THR A 23 -31.81 -0.65 8.16
CA THR A 23 -32.83 0.37 7.88
C THR A 23 -32.29 1.80 7.89
N LEU A 24 -30.97 1.99 8.03
CA LEU A 24 -30.37 3.32 8.09
C LEU A 24 -30.37 3.99 6.72
N ASP A 25 -30.77 5.26 6.68
CA ASP A 25 -30.60 6.11 5.50
C ASP A 25 -29.17 6.70 5.48
N LEU A 26 -28.28 6.10 4.69
CA LEU A 26 -26.87 6.45 4.58
C LEU A 26 -26.57 7.06 3.22
N LYS A 27 -25.90 8.22 3.23
CA LYS A 27 -25.43 8.90 2.02
C LYS A 27 -23.94 8.71 1.84
N ILE A 28 -23.48 8.87 0.59
CA ILE A 28 -22.05 8.90 0.28
C ILE A 28 -21.42 10.05 1.09
N ASN A 29 -20.26 9.77 1.68
CA ASN A 29 -19.51 10.61 2.63
C ASN A 29 -20.06 10.71 4.06
N ASP A 30 -21.18 10.05 4.40
CA ASP A 30 -21.60 9.95 5.80
C ASP A 30 -20.54 9.20 6.62
N GLN A 31 -20.27 9.70 7.83
CA GLN A 31 -19.44 9.00 8.80
C GLN A 31 -20.30 8.08 9.65
N VAL A 32 -19.87 6.83 9.78
CA VAL A 32 -20.63 5.76 10.44
C VAL A 32 -19.75 4.97 11.41
N ILE A 33 -20.38 4.45 12.46
CA ILE A 33 -19.79 3.43 13.33
C ILE A 33 -20.24 2.07 12.83
N VAL A 34 -19.29 1.17 12.60
CA VAL A 34 -19.52 -0.19 12.12
C VAL A 34 -18.96 -1.21 13.11
N SER A 35 -19.55 -2.42 13.10
CA SER A 35 -19.02 -3.55 13.84
C SER A 35 -17.98 -4.29 12.99
N THR A 36 -16.78 -4.51 13.53
CA THR A 36 -15.72 -5.31 12.88
C THR A 36 -15.35 -6.49 13.77
N ASP A 37 -14.55 -7.44 13.25
CA ASP A 37 -14.07 -8.56 14.06
C ASP A 37 -13.17 -8.12 15.23
N ASP A 38 -12.52 -6.96 15.10
CA ASP A 38 -11.68 -6.36 16.13
C ASP A 38 -12.45 -5.42 17.08
N GLY A 39 -13.75 -5.18 16.83
CA GLY A 39 -14.58 -4.29 17.64
C GLY A 39 -15.22 -3.15 16.84
N MET A 40 -15.65 -2.09 17.52
CA MET A 40 -16.23 -0.92 16.86
C MET A 40 -15.17 -0.14 16.09
N ALA A 41 -15.51 0.32 14.90
CA ALA A 41 -14.65 1.19 14.11
C ALA A 41 -15.47 2.30 13.45
N MET A 42 -14.85 3.46 13.30
CA MET A 42 -15.45 4.59 12.60
C MET A 42 -14.94 4.62 11.15
N GLY A 43 -15.85 4.70 10.19
CA GLY A 43 -15.52 4.75 8.76
C GLY A 43 -16.38 5.75 8.01
N THR A 44 -16.08 5.91 6.72
CA THR A 44 -16.81 6.78 5.80
C THR A 44 -17.48 5.96 4.71
N VAL A 45 -18.74 6.25 4.44
CA VAL A 45 -19.51 5.63 3.36
C VAL A 45 -18.99 6.10 2.00
N ILE A 46 -18.64 5.17 1.12
CA ILE A 46 -18.11 5.45 -0.22
C ILE A 46 -19.11 5.07 -1.32
N THR A 47 -19.97 4.08 -1.09
CA THR A 47 -20.99 3.67 -2.05
C THR A 47 -22.38 3.95 -1.51
N GLY A 48 -23.35 4.20 -2.39
CA GLY A 48 -24.76 4.27 -1.99
C GLY A 48 -25.28 2.90 -1.53
N ILE A 49 -26.43 2.91 -0.87
CA ILE A 49 -27.13 1.69 -0.45
C ILE A 49 -27.57 0.92 -1.69
N THR A 50 -27.12 -0.33 -1.80
CA THR A 50 -27.49 -1.25 -2.88
C THR A 50 -28.16 -2.48 -2.30
N PRO A 51 -29.43 -2.74 -2.63
CA PRO A 51 -30.15 -3.88 -2.10
C PRO A 51 -29.72 -5.16 -2.85
N LYS A 52 -29.20 -6.16 -2.14
CA LYS A 52 -28.69 -7.42 -2.73
C LYS A 52 -29.36 -8.66 -2.15
N PRO A 53 -29.56 -9.72 -2.97
CA PRO A 53 -30.07 -11.00 -2.47
C PRO A 53 -29.09 -11.65 -1.50
N GLU A 54 -29.61 -12.22 -0.42
CA GLU A 54 -28.79 -12.79 0.66
C GLU A 54 -27.82 -13.90 0.21
N HIS A 55 -28.21 -14.72 -0.76
CA HIS A 55 -27.37 -15.79 -1.32
C HIS A 55 -26.13 -15.27 -2.07
N SER A 56 -26.10 -14.00 -2.46
CA SER A 56 -24.99 -13.36 -3.17
C SER A 56 -23.99 -12.66 -2.24
N LEU A 57 -24.23 -12.73 -0.92
CA LEU A 57 -23.48 -11.98 0.07
C LEU A 57 -22.44 -12.86 0.80
N PRO A 58 -21.36 -12.26 1.30
CA PRO A 58 -20.45 -12.94 2.20
C PRO A 58 -21.19 -13.40 3.46
N ALA A 59 -20.89 -14.62 3.94
CA ALA A 59 -21.52 -15.19 5.14
C ALA A 59 -21.35 -14.34 6.41
N ASN A 60 -20.24 -13.58 6.50
CA ASN A 60 -19.87 -12.77 7.68
C ASN A 60 -20.05 -11.27 7.43
N LEU A 61 -21.18 -10.86 6.85
CA LEU A 61 -21.48 -9.44 6.68
C LEU A 61 -21.81 -8.80 8.03
N LYS A 62 -21.02 -7.80 8.43
CA LYS A 62 -21.22 -7.08 9.70
C LYS A 62 -22.13 -5.86 9.50
N PRO A 63 -22.86 -5.44 10.55
CA PRO A 63 -23.76 -4.29 10.46
C PRO A 63 -23.05 -2.95 10.61
N VAL A 64 -23.62 -1.93 9.96
CA VAL A 64 -23.47 -0.54 10.37
C VAL A 64 -24.33 -0.31 11.62
N ILE A 65 -23.70 0.16 12.69
CA ILE A 65 -24.36 0.35 13.98
C ILE A 65 -25.20 1.63 13.95
N ARG A 66 -24.58 2.74 13.55
CA ARG A 66 -25.21 4.08 13.52
C ARG A 66 -24.37 5.11 12.78
N LYS A 67 -24.96 6.28 12.52
CA LYS A 67 -24.22 7.49 12.15
C LYS A 67 -23.37 7.98 13.32
N VAL A 68 -22.25 8.60 12.99
CA VAL A 68 -21.33 9.21 13.96
C VAL A 68 -22.01 10.37 14.68
N SER A 69 -21.87 10.44 16.00
CA SER A 69 -22.30 11.55 16.85
C SER A 69 -21.13 12.50 17.17
N GLU A 70 -21.41 13.62 17.83
CA GLU A 70 -20.36 14.53 18.30
C GLU A 70 -19.46 13.89 19.35
N GLU A 71 -20.00 13.04 20.22
CA GLU A 71 -19.23 12.27 21.21
C GLU A 71 -18.23 11.35 20.52
N ASP A 72 -18.61 10.71 19.41
CA ASP A 72 -17.71 9.84 18.65
C ASP A 72 -16.53 10.61 18.05
N LEU A 73 -16.78 11.83 17.57
CA LEU A 73 -15.72 12.70 17.06
C LEU A 73 -14.74 13.08 18.17
N LYS A 74 -15.25 13.34 19.38
CA LYS A 74 -14.40 13.58 20.57
C LYS A 74 -13.61 12.32 20.95
N ILE A 75 -14.22 11.13 20.90
CA ILE A 75 -13.53 9.86 21.15
C ILE A 75 -12.39 9.69 20.15
N ARG A 76 -12.64 9.91 18.86
CA ARG A 76 -11.61 9.81 17.81
C ARG A 76 -10.45 10.76 18.05
N GLU A 77 -10.72 12.02 18.37
CA GLU A 77 -9.65 12.98 18.61
C GLU A 77 -8.82 12.62 19.85
N ASN A 78 -9.49 12.18 20.92
CA ASN A 78 -8.82 11.67 22.11
C ASN A 78 -7.94 10.45 21.81
N ASN A 79 -8.43 9.52 20.97
CA ASN A 79 -7.64 8.37 20.52
C ASN A 79 -6.42 8.83 19.72
N ARG A 80 -6.57 9.80 18.83
CA ARG A 80 -5.45 10.36 18.06
C ARG A 80 -4.37 10.99 18.95
N ILE A 81 -4.78 11.70 20.00
CA ILE A 81 -3.85 12.27 20.99
C ILE A 81 -3.15 11.15 21.78
N LEU A 82 -3.90 10.14 22.21
CA LEU A 82 -3.35 8.95 22.88
C LEU A 82 -2.33 8.25 22.00
N GLU A 83 -2.64 8.00 20.73
CA GLU A 83 -1.75 7.35 19.76
C GLU A 83 -0.42 8.09 19.63
N LYS A 84 -0.44 9.42 19.49
CA LYS A 84 0.78 10.25 19.44
C LYS A 84 1.65 10.08 20.69
N ASN A 85 1.02 10.12 21.87
CA ASN A 85 1.73 9.96 23.15
C ASN A 85 2.27 8.53 23.31
N CYS A 86 1.50 7.53 22.91
CA CYS A 86 1.90 6.12 22.89
C CYS A 86 3.10 5.90 21.96
N PHE A 87 3.08 6.48 20.77
CA PHE A 87 4.14 6.36 19.78
C PHE A 87 5.47 6.91 20.31
N ALA A 88 5.45 8.13 20.85
CA ALA A 88 6.64 8.77 21.43
C ALA A 88 7.21 7.93 22.59
N PHE A 89 6.36 7.54 23.54
CA PHE A 89 6.79 6.75 24.68
C PHE A 89 7.34 5.37 24.28
N CYS A 90 6.69 4.69 23.35
CA CYS A 90 7.14 3.38 22.87
C CYS A 90 8.50 3.50 22.17
N THR A 91 8.68 4.52 21.34
CA THR A 91 9.96 4.81 20.68
C THR A 91 11.09 5.03 21.70
N ASP A 92 10.83 5.77 22.77
CA ASP A 92 11.81 5.98 23.83
C ASP A 92 12.13 4.68 24.58
N ARG A 93 11.12 3.86 24.89
CA ARG A 93 11.33 2.55 25.54
C ARG A 93 12.11 1.58 24.66
N ILE A 94 11.87 1.57 23.35
CA ILE A 94 12.65 0.78 22.37
C ILE A 94 14.13 1.16 22.44
N LYS A 95 14.45 2.47 22.47
CA LYS A 95 15.82 2.97 22.59
C LYS A 95 16.46 2.59 23.92
N VAL A 96 15.79 2.85 25.03
CA VAL A 96 16.31 2.57 26.39
C VAL A 96 16.60 1.08 26.57
N ARG A 97 15.78 0.21 25.98
CA ARG A 97 15.93 -1.25 26.07
C ARG A 97 16.80 -1.85 24.95
N ASN A 98 17.33 -1.02 24.06
CA ASN A 98 18.12 -1.42 22.90
C ASN A 98 17.48 -2.56 22.08
N LEU A 99 16.17 -2.48 21.84
CA LEU A 99 15.45 -3.51 21.10
C LEU A 99 15.75 -3.39 19.60
N PRO A 100 16.11 -4.48 18.90
CA PRO A 100 16.44 -4.46 17.46
C PRO A 100 15.17 -4.43 16.61
N MET A 101 14.38 -3.36 16.76
CA MET A 101 13.11 -3.15 16.07
C MET A 101 12.89 -1.68 15.74
N LYS A 102 12.07 -1.42 14.73
CA LYS A 102 11.64 -0.07 14.34
C LYS A 102 10.12 0.01 14.45
N LEU A 103 9.64 0.95 15.28
CA LEU A 103 8.21 1.26 15.34
C LEU A 103 7.81 2.01 14.05
N ILE A 104 6.75 1.52 13.39
CA ILE A 104 6.28 2.07 12.10
C ILE A 104 4.99 2.86 12.29
N ASP A 105 4.01 2.30 12.99
CA ASP A 105 2.69 2.92 13.17
C ASP A 105 2.02 2.40 14.44
N LEU A 106 0.92 3.03 14.82
CA LEU A 106 0.14 2.67 16.00
C LEU A 106 -1.34 2.97 15.77
N GLU A 107 -2.20 2.04 16.17
CA GLU A 107 -3.64 2.17 16.06
C GLU A 107 -4.32 1.84 17.40
N CYS A 108 -5.14 2.75 17.90
CA CYS A 108 -6.01 2.51 19.05
C CYS A 108 -7.41 2.17 18.55
N LEU A 109 -7.97 1.05 19.04
CA LEU A 109 -9.36 0.73 18.74
C LEU A 109 -10.29 1.84 19.23
N PHE A 110 -11.44 1.98 18.55
CA PHE A 110 -12.38 3.06 18.82
C PHE A 110 -12.84 3.08 20.28
N ASP A 111 -13.11 1.91 20.84
CA ASP A 111 -13.54 1.70 22.23
C ASP A 111 -12.38 1.68 23.26
N LYS A 112 -11.14 1.91 22.82
CA LYS A 112 -9.92 1.84 23.65
C LYS A 112 -9.69 0.50 24.33
N SER A 113 -10.32 -0.58 23.84
CA SER A 113 -10.12 -1.92 24.40
C SER A 113 -8.71 -2.47 24.11
N LYS A 114 -8.09 -2.03 23.01
CA LYS A 114 -6.78 -2.49 22.55
C LYS A 114 -6.00 -1.39 21.83
N ILE A 115 -4.68 -1.38 22.01
CA ILE A 115 -3.73 -0.58 21.24
C ILE A 115 -2.80 -1.54 20.49
N ILE A 116 -2.70 -1.34 19.17
CA ILE A 116 -1.91 -2.16 18.25
C ILE A 116 -0.70 -1.35 17.80
N PHE A 117 0.48 -1.90 18.00
CA PHE A 117 1.76 -1.30 17.61
C PHE A 117 2.32 -2.06 16.41
N TYR A 118 2.51 -1.39 15.29
CA TYR A 118 3.08 -1.97 14.08
C TYR A 118 4.58 -1.71 14.05
N PHE A 119 5.37 -2.76 13.89
CA PHE A 119 6.83 -2.66 13.88
C PHE A 119 7.47 -3.54 12.83
N THR A 120 8.71 -3.21 12.46
CA THR A 120 9.58 -4.06 11.64
C THR A 120 10.80 -4.49 12.45
N ALA A 121 11.29 -5.69 12.19
CA ALA A 121 12.49 -6.26 12.77
C ALA A 121 13.04 -7.33 11.82
N GLU A 122 14.36 -7.45 11.74
CA GLU A 122 15.02 -8.49 10.93
C GLU A 122 14.98 -9.85 11.64
N ASN A 123 15.22 -9.83 12.95
CA ASN A 123 15.28 -11.01 13.80
C ASN A 123 14.14 -11.01 14.83
N ARG A 124 14.00 -12.14 15.53
CA ARG A 124 13.05 -12.25 16.64
C ARG A 124 13.41 -11.28 17.76
N VAL A 125 12.41 -10.52 18.23
CA VAL A 125 12.56 -9.52 19.30
C VAL A 125 11.89 -10.05 20.57
N ASP A 126 12.57 -9.96 21.71
CA ASP A 126 11.95 -10.20 23.01
C ASP A 126 11.27 -8.92 23.51
N PHE A 127 9.94 -8.91 23.46
CA PHE A 127 9.13 -7.75 23.81
C PHE A 127 8.53 -7.79 25.22
N ARG A 128 8.86 -8.81 26.04
CA ARG A 128 8.21 -8.98 27.36
C ARG A 128 8.30 -7.74 28.24
N GLU A 129 9.47 -7.11 28.28
CA GLU A 129 9.71 -5.94 29.13
C GLU A 129 9.07 -4.66 28.59
N ILE A 130 9.07 -4.44 27.27
CA ILE A 130 8.39 -3.26 26.70
C ILE A 130 6.86 -3.38 26.83
N VAL A 131 6.30 -4.59 26.72
CA VAL A 131 4.88 -4.82 26.96
C VAL A 131 4.50 -4.45 28.39
N LYS A 132 5.34 -4.77 29.38
CA LYS A 132 5.12 -4.35 30.78
C LYS A 132 5.10 -2.83 30.91
N ASP A 133 6.08 -2.14 30.33
CA ASP A 133 6.14 -0.66 30.38
C ASP A 133 4.88 -0.02 29.78
N LEU A 134 4.45 -0.52 28.62
CA LEU A 134 3.27 -0.02 27.91
C LEU A 134 1.97 -0.30 28.68
N ALA A 135 1.81 -1.53 29.19
CA ALA A 135 0.64 -1.93 29.94
C ALA A 135 0.52 -1.15 31.26
N GLN A 136 1.64 -0.93 31.96
CA GLN A 136 1.67 -0.16 33.21
C GLN A 136 1.26 1.29 32.99
N LYS A 137 1.70 1.91 31.88
CA LYS A 137 1.38 3.31 31.57
C LYS A 137 -0.05 3.52 31.08
N TYR A 138 -0.51 2.70 30.14
CA TYR A 138 -1.77 2.95 29.42
C TYR A 138 -2.96 2.15 29.94
N LYS A 139 -2.74 1.09 30.74
CA LYS A 139 -3.82 0.25 31.30
C LYS A 139 -4.81 -0.30 30.26
N THR A 140 -4.33 -0.45 29.02
CA THR A 140 -5.09 -0.99 27.88
C THR A 140 -4.38 -2.25 27.37
N LYS A 141 -5.12 -3.18 26.76
CA LYS A 141 -4.52 -4.36 26.13
C LYS A 141 -3.56 -3.94 25.03
N ILE A 142 -2.32 -4.41 25.12
CA ILE A 142 -1.25 -4.10 24.15
C ILE A 142 -1.11 -5.27 23.18
N GLU A 143 -1.13 -4.98 21.88
CA GLU A 143 -0.81 -5.94 20.82
C GLU A 143 0.37 -5.40 20.00
N LEU A 144 1.41 -6.21 19.83
CA LEU A 144 2.54 -5.90 18.98
C LEU A 144 2.43 -6.73 17.70
N ARG A 145 2.41 -6.05 16.55
CA ARG A 145 2.25 -6.70 15.24
C ARG A 145 3.46 -6.41 14.36
N GLN A 146 4.21 -7.46 14.03
CA GLN A 146 5.30 -7.36 13.07
C GLN A 146 4.72 -7.25 11.66
N ILE A 147 5.20 -6.28 10.89
CA ILE A 147 4.85 -6.08 9.48
C ILE A 147 6.07 -6.28 8.59
N GLY A 148 5.83 -6.72 7.35
CA GLY A 148 6.91 -6.89 6.36
C GLY A 148 7.34 -5.57 5.73
N SER A 149 8.53 -5.54 5.12
CA SER A 149 9.10 -4.35 4.46
C SER A 149 8.17 -3.67 3.44
N ARG A 150 7.33 -4.45 2.75
CA ARG A 150 6.35 -3.91 1.80
C ARG A 150 5.18 -3.21 2.48
N GLN A 151 4.73 -3.73 3.62
CA GLN A 151 3.69 -3.07 4.42
C GLN A 151 4.26 -1.80 5.07
N GLU A 152 5.51 -1.82 5.52
CA GLU A 152 6.22 -0.61 5.94
C GLU A 152 6.22 0.44 4.83
N ALA A 153 6.69 0.10 3.62
CA ALA A 153 6.70 1.03 2.49
C ALA A 153 5.29 1.55 2.12
N LYS A 154 4.24 0.75 2.34
CA LYS A 154 2.86 1.16 2.14
C LYS A 154 2.42 2.22 3.15
N ILE A 155 2.85 2.11 4.40
CA ILE A 155 2.50 3.04 5.49
C ILE A 155 3.34 4.31 5.41
N VAL A 156 4.65 4.16 5.29
CA VAL A 156 5.62 5.27 5.19
C VAL A 156 5.41 6.07 3.90
N LYS A 157 4.91 5.40 2.84
CA LYS A 157 4.80 5.95 1.48
C LYS A 157 6.18 6.35 0.94
N GLY A 158 6.22 6.90 -0.26
CA GLY A 158 7.46 7.31 -0.92
C GLY A 158 7.36 7.30 -2.42
N MET A 159 8.41 7.78 -3.11
CA MET A 159 8.47 7.85 -4.56
C MET A 159 9.27 6.69 -5.15
N GLY A 160 8.65 5.94 -6.07
CA GLY A 160 9.35 4.92 -6.84
C GLY A 160 10.28 5.54 -7.90
N ILE A 161 11.14 4.70 -8.48
CA ILE A 161 12.09 5.10 -9.54
C ILE A 161 11.42 5.72 -10.78
N CYS A 162 10.12 5.47 -10.97
CA CYS A 162 9.31 6.04 -12.03
C CYS A 162 8.80 7.47 -11.72
N GLY A 163 9.19 8.06 -10.58
CA GLY A 163 8.77 9.40 -10.15
C GLY A 163 7.35 9.48 -9.59
N ARG A 164 6.66 8.34 -9.39
CA ARG A 164 5.31 8.27 -8.83
C ARG A 164 5.34 7.71 -7.41
N GLU A 165 4.30 7.97 -6.63
CA GLU A 165 4.12 7.33 -5.32
C GLU A 165 4.10 5.80 -5.46
N VAL A 166 4.65 5.08 -4.47
CA VAL A 166 4.73 3.63 -4.48
C VAL A 166 3.37 2.97 -4.74
N CYS A 167 3.33 2.06 -5.72
CA CYS A 167 2.06 1.50 -6.19
C CYS A 167 1.28 0.76 -5.09
N CYS A 168 1.96 0.18 -4.10
CA CYS A 168 1.32 -0.52 -2.98
C CYS A 168 0.57 0.40 -1.99
N ALA A 169 0.89 1.70 -1.96
CA ALA A 169 0.16 2.70 -1.18
C ALA A 169 -1.01 3.29 -1.96
N ASN A 170 -0.85 3.45 -3.27
CA ASN A 170 -1.79 4.18 -4.11
C ASN A 170 -2.71 3.26 -4.92
N LEU A 171 -2.19 2.61 -5.97
CA LEU A 171 -2.98 1.92 -6.99
C LEU A 171 -3.32 0.46 -6.64
N LEU A 172 -2.37 -0.28 -6.06
CA LEU A 172 -2.44 -1.73 -5.92
C LEU A 172 -2.68 -2.13 -4.47
N HIS A 173 -3.93 -2.50 -4.15
CA HIS A 173 -4.32 -2.94 -2.80
C HIS A 173 -4.22 -4.46 -2.59
N ASN A 174 -4.27 -5.23 -3.67
CA ASN A 174 -3.96 -6.66 -3.70
C ASN A 174 -2.67 -6.82 -4.48
N LEU A 175 -1.66 -7.42 -3.85
CA LEU A 175 -0.33 -7.51 -4.41
C LEU A 175 -0.06 -8.97 -4.73
N ASP A 176 -0.16 -9.30 -6.02
CA ASP A 176 0.18 -10.62 -6.52
C ASP A 176 1.65 -10.94 -6.27
N ARG A 177 1.97 -12.24 -6.30
CA ARG A 177 3.36 -12.69 -6.22
C ARG A 177 4.09 -12.24 -7.49
N VAL A 178 5.15 -11.45 -7.30
CA VAL A 178 6.00 -10.99 -8.40
C VAL A 178 7.16 -11.96 -8.58
N SER A 179 7.50 -12.29 -9.82
CA SER A 179 8.63 -13.17 -10.16
C SER A 179 9.61 -12.49 -11.11
N VAL A 180 10.87 -12.94 -11.10
CA VAL A 180 11.92 -12.43 -12.02
C VAL A 180 11.56 -12.71 -13.48
N LYS A 181 10.79 -13.77 -13.76
CA LYS A 181 10.26 -14.08 -15.10
C LYS A 181 9.43 -12.92 -15.67
N MET A 182 8.61 -12.27 -14.84
CA MET A 182 7.80 -11.12 -15.27
C MET A 182 8.68 -9.96 -15.73
N ALA A 183 9.76 -9.66 -15.00
CA ALA A 183 10.73 -8.64 -15.41
C ALA A 183 11.42 -9.00 -16.75
N LYS A 184 11.83 -10.27 -16.91
CA LYS A 184 12.45 -10.76 -18.15
C LYS A 184 11.51 -10.60 -19.35
N GLU A 185 10.25 -10.99 -19.21
CA GLU A 185 9.27 -10.91 -20.30
C GLU A 185 8.87 -9.48 -20.68
N GLN A 186 9.08 -8.54 -19.77
CA GLN A 186 8.90 -7.10 -19.99
C GLN A 186 10.16 -6.41 -20.50
N ASN A 187 11.22 -7.17 -20.81
CA ASN A 187 12.53 -6.67 -21.24
C ASN A 187 13.17 -5.68 -20.24
N MET A 188 12.91 -5.87 -18.94
CA MET A 188 13.54 -5.08 -17.89
C MET A 188 14.95 -5.59 -17.61
N SER A 189 15.87 -4.67 -17.29
CA SER A 189 17.21 -5.01 -16.78
C SER A 189 17.08 -5.81 -15.48
N LEU A 190 17.83 -6.90 -15.34
CA LEU A 190 17.80 -7.74 -14.14
C LEU A 190 18.68 -7.22 -12.99
N ASN A 191 19.19 -5.98 -13.10
CA ASN A 191 19.83 -5.31 -11.98
C ASN A 191 18.79 -5.11 -10.86
N PRO A 192 19.02 -5.64 -9.63
CA PRO A 192 18.12 -5.47 -8.49
C PRO A 192 17.67 -4.03 -8.24
N GLU A 193 18.54 -3.03 -8.44
CA GLU A 193 18.20 -1.61 -8.24
C GLU A 193 17.12 -1.12 -9.21
N LYS A 194 17.04 -1.71 -10.41
CA LYS A 194 16.08 -1.33 -11.45
C LYS A 194 14.76 -2.08 -11.37
N ILE A 195 14.72 -3.22 -10.67
CA ILE A 195 13.52 -4.07 -10.58
C ILE A 195 12.93 -4.19 -9.17
N SER A 196 13.62 -3.64 -8.17
CA SER A 196 13.15 -3.61 -6.78
C SER A 196 12.45 -2.30 -6.48
N GLY A 197 11.34 -2.38 -5.75
CA GLY A 197 10.72 -1.20 -5.16
C GLY A 197 11.43 -0.76 -3.88
N LEU A 198 11.01 0.38 -3.32
CA LEU A 198 11.57 0.93 -2.07
C LEU A 198 11.57 -0.05 -0.90
N CYS A 199 10.67 -1.03 -0.90
CA CYS A 199 10.62 -2.09 0.11
C CYS A 199 11.70 -3.18 -0.02
N GLY A 200 12.65 -3.03 -0.95
CA GLY A 200 13.72 -4.00 -1.23
C GLY A 200 13.26 -5.29 -1.91
N ARG A 201 11.99 -5.38 -2.31
CA ARG A 201 11.40 -6.51 -3.04
C ARG A 201 11.05 -6.10 -4.47
N LEU A 202 10.88 -7.07 -5.35
CA LEU A 202 10.44 -6.84 -6.74
C LEU A 202 9.22 -5.91 -6.82
N MET A 203 9.24 -4.99 -7.78
CA MET A 203 8.19 -3.99 -7.99
C MET A 203 6.83 -4.65 -8.31
N CYS A 204 5.77 -4.15 -7.69
CA CYS A 204 4.42 -4.69 -7.89
C CYS A 204 3.80 -4.35 -9.26
N CYS A 205 4.26 -3.27 -9.91
CA CYS A 205 3.86 -2.95 -11.29
C CYS A 205 4.25 -4.05 -12.28
N LEU A 206 5.33 -4.81 -12.02
CA LEU A 206 5.73 -5.92 -12.86
C LEU A 206 4.64 -6.99 -12.95
N ALA A 207 3.92 -7.29 -11.86
CA ALA A 207 2.79 -8.21 -11.93
C ALA A 207 1.57 -7.56 -12.59
N PHE A 208 1.28 -6.30 -12.22
CA PHE A 208 0.14 -5.55 -12.75
C PHE A 208 0.14 -5.43 -14.28
N GLU A 209 1.31 -5.18 -14.87
CA GLU A 209 1.44 -4.95 -16.32
C GLU A 209 1.69 -6.26 -17.10
N TYR A 210 1.95 -7.37 -16.40
CA TYR A 210 2.45 -8.61 -16.99
C TYR A 210 1.57 -9.15 -18.12
N ASP A 211 0.25 -9.23 -17.89
CA ASP A 211 -0.67 -9.76 -18.89
C ASP A 211 -0.70 -8.89 -20.15
N CYS A 212 -0.63 -7.56 -20.01
CA CYS A 212 -0.57 -6.64 -21.15
C CYS A 212 0.68 -6.88 -22.01
N TYR A 213 1.84 -7.08 -21.39
CA TYR A 213 3.08 -7.39 -22.10
C TYR A 213 3.04 -8.76 -22.76
N ARG A 214 2.44 -9.77 -22.10
CA ARG A 214 2.29 -11.12 -22.65
C ARG A 214 1.42 -11.12 -23.90
N GLU A 215 0.29 -10.41 -23.89
CA GLU A 215 -0.61 -10.33 -25.06
C GLU A 215 0.04 -9.58 -26.23
N LYS A 216 0.76 -8.47 -25.97
CA LYS A 216 1.54 -7.77 -27.02
C LYS A 216 2.60 -8.67 -27.67
N LYS A 217 3.21 -9.60 -26.92
CA LYS A 217 4.19 -10.54 -27.45
C LYS A 217 3.53 -11.61 -28.33
N LYS A 218 2.33 -12.08 -27.97
CA LYS A 218 1.55 -13.02 -28.81
C LYS A 218 1.06 -12.36 -30.10
N GLY A 219 0.60 -11.11 -30.04
CA GLY A 219 0.15 -10.38 -31.23
C GLY A 219 1.24 -10.13 -32.28
N LYS A 220 2.51 -10.08 -31.85
CA LYS A 220 3.67 -9.99 -32.76
C LYS A 220 4.06 -11.33 -33.41
N GLY A 221 3.48 -12.46 -32.97
CA GLY A 221 3.74 -13.79 -33.53
C GLY A 221 2.87 -14.18 -34.73
N ALA A 222 1.86 -13.37 -35.08
CA ALA A 222 0.97 -13.65 -36.21
C ALA A 222 1.39 -12.97 -37.53
N THR A 223 2.45 -12.17 -37.53
CA THR A 223 2.94 -11.44 -38.71
C THR A 223 4.40 -11.80 -39.00
N SER A 224 4.66 -13.09 -39.18
CA SER A 224 5.91 -13.56 -39.78
C SER A 224 5.57 -14.63 -40.81
N ARG A 225 5.05 -14.22 -41.97
CA ARG A 225 5.05 -15.04 -43.19
C ARG A 225 5.06 -14.15 -44.43
N LYS A 226 6.21 -14.22 -45.10
CA LYS A 226 6.53 -13.85 -46.48
C LYS A 226 6.64 -12.36 -46.77
N GLU A 227 7.89 -11.94 -46.97
CA GLU A 227 8.32 -11.40 -48.26
C GLU A 227 9.83 -11.65 -48.43
N ASN A 228 10.15 -12.45 -49.43
CA ASN A 228 11.49 -12.65 -49.98
C ASN A 228 11.32 -12.58 -51.50
N SER A 229 11.98 -11.61 -52.14
CA SER A 229 12.42 -11.60 -53.55
C SER A 229 13.35 -10.38 -53.69
N GLU A 230 14.67 -10.56 -53.56
CA GLU A 230 15.66 -10.66 -54.67
C GLU A 230 15.82 -9.34 -55.45
N ALA A 231 16.86 -8.55 -55.12
CA ALA A 231 18.16 -8.37 -55.84
C ALA A 231 18.05 -7.30 -56.96
N ASP A 232 18.97 -6.37 -57.22
CA ASP A 232 20.45 -6.41 -57.25
C ASP A 232 21.05 -4.95 -57.30
N PRO A 233 22.31 -4.63 -57.70
CA PRO A 233 23.33 -4.04 -56.81
C PRO A 233 23.98 -2.71 -57.31
N GLY A 234 24.95 -2.18 -56.54
CA GLY A 234 25.87 -1.07 -56.91
C GLY A 234 25.61 0.22 -56.13
N GLU A 235 26.56 0.99 -55.62
CA GLU A 235 28.01 1.09 -55.77
C GLU A 235 28.61 1.73 -54.50
N SER A 236 29.91 1.50 -54.32
CA SER A 236 30.83 2.08 -53.34
C SER A 236 30.97 3.60 -53.42
N GLU A 237 31.22 4.28 -52.30
CA GLU A 237 32.50 4.98 -52.03
C GLU A 237 32.53 5.75 -50.70
N LYS A 238 33.76 6.02 -50.27
CA LYS A 238 34.22 6.43 -48.94
C LYS A 238 34.02 7.94 -48.63
N SER A 239 33.93 8.21 -47.32
CA SER A 239 34.28 9.42 -46.56
C SER A 239 35.38 10.33 -47.16
N PRO A 240 35.43 11.65 -46.88
CA PRO A 240 35.80 12.21 -45.56
C PRO A 240 35.02 13.53 -45.24
N THR A 241 35.10 14.27 -44.14
CA THR A 241 36.18 14.70 -43.24
C THR A 241 35.53 15.46 -42.06
N GLU A 242 36.14 15.36 -40.87
CA GLU A 242 36.00 16.26 -39.71
C GLU A 242 36.29 17.75 -40.08
N PRO A 243 35.86 18.78 -39.30
CA PRO A 243 36.60 19.10 -38.05
C PRO A 243 35.84 19.85 -36.92
N ALA A 244 36.59 19.96 -35.81
CA ALA A 244 36.71 21.09 -34.89
C ALA A 244 35.77 21.17 -33.66
N ILE A 245 36.33 20.64 -32.57
CA ILE A 245 36.09 20.96 -31.17
C ILE A 245 36.33 22.46 -30.90
N ALA A 246 35.38 23.13 -30.24
CA ALA A 246 35.63 24.39 -29.53
C ALA A 246 35.17 24.24 -28.07
N LYS A 247 36.16 24.14 -27.17
CA LYS A 247 35.99 24.25 -25.72
C LYS A 247 35.83 25.74 -25.39
N HIS A 248 34.77 26.10 -24.67
CA HIS A 248 34.78 27.31 -23.84
C HIS A 248 34.63 26.91 -22.37
N GLN A 249 35.78 26.97 -21.70
CA GLN A 249 35.87 27.19 -20.27
C GLN A 249 35.42 28.63 -19.98
N HIS A 250 34.51 28.82 -19.02
CA HIS A 250 34.46 30.06 -18.27
C HIS A 250 34.74 29.76 -16.80
N THR A 251 35.92 30.20 -16.41
CA THR A 251 36.43 30.36 -15.05
C THR A 251 35.61 31.37 -14.26
N ALA A 252 35.55 31.10 -12.96
CA ALA A 252 35.04 31.94 -11.89
C ALA A 252 35.66 33.34 -11.87
N VAL A 253 34.87 34.31 -11.41
CA VAL A 253 35.34 35.58 -10.85
C VAL A 253 34.48 35.88 -9.62
N THR A 254 35.17 35.91 -8.48
CA THR A 254 34.91 36.57 -7.18
C THR A 254 33.49 36.82 -6.70
#